data_AF-A0AA43C9U2-F1
#
_entry.id   AF-A0AA43C9U2-F1
#
_cell.length_a   1.000
_cell.length_b   1.000
_cell.length_c   1.000
_cell.angle_alpha   90.00
_cell.angle_beta   90.00
_cell.angle_gamma   90.00
#
_symmetry.space_group_name_H-M   'P 1'
#
loop_
_entity.id
_entity.type
_entity.pdbx_description
1 polymer ?
#
loop_
_entity_poly.entity_id
_entity_poly.type
_entity_poly.pdbx_seq_one_letter_code
_entity_poly.pdbx_strand_id
1 'polypeptide(L)'
;MAKTDDTDFLGFTFKGTKIRWSDKAFHQFKWIIKRLTGRSWFVSMEYRMKKIAQYLRGWMNYFGISEYYRPIPEIDHCLRRRVRMCYWKRWRYVRTRIRNLLKMGTHPNVAIPMSFSRKGPWKCARTLATQIGMTNQWLKDQGLLSVKELWVNIHYPTTVR
;
A
#
# COMPACT_ATOMS: atom_id res chain seq x y z
N MET A 1 -16.57 24.44 -27.20
CA MET A 1 -15.99 23.08 -27.15
C MET A 1 -15.26 22.94 -25.82
N ALA A 2 -15.57 21.92 -25.03
CA ALA A 2 -14.81 21.66 -23.80
C ALA A 2 -13.38 21.23 -24.16
N LYS A 3 -12.37 21.72 -23.42
CA LYS A 3 -10.99 21.27 -23.60
C LYS A 3 -10.92 19.80 -23.21
N THR A 4 -10.27 18.98 -24.04
CA THR A 4 -10.09 17.54 -23.81
C THR A 4 -9.37 17.24 -22.50
N ASP A 5 -8.58 18.19 -22.00
CA ASP A 5 -7.86 18.10 -20.72
C ASP A 5 -8.79 18.14 -19.49
N ASP A 6 -10.01 18.68 -19.63
CA ASP A 6 -10.97 18.90 -18.53
C ASP A 6 -12.21 17.97 -18.61
N THR A 7 -12.24 17.02 -19.55
CA THR A 7 -13.35 16.09 -19.70
C THR A 7 -13.01 14.69 -19.19
N ASP A 8 -13.92 14.15 -18.39
CA ASP A 8 -13.86 12.77 -17.89
C ASP A 8 -14.69 11.84 -18.78
N PHE A 9 -14.07 10.78 -19.31
CA PHE A 9 -14.75 9.73 -20.07
C PHE A 9 -14.43 8.35 -19.48
N LEU A 10 -15.45 7.62 -19.02
CA LEU A 10 -15.32 6.27 -18.42
C LEU A 10 -14.28 6.18 -17.28
N GLY A 11 -14.05 7.30 -16.57
CA GLY A 11 -13.05 7.40 -15.51
C GLY A 11 -11.63 7.70 -15.98
N PHE A 12 -11.46 8.12 -17.24
CA PHE A 12 -10.21 8.59 -17.83
C PHE A 12 -10.29 10.06 -18.23
N THR A 13 -9.14 10.70 -18.29
CA THR A 13 -8.89 12.06 -18.78
C THR A 13 -7.74 11.99 -19.78
N PHE A 14 -7.81 12.78 -20.84
CA PHE A 14 -6.77 12.86 -21.85
C PHE A 14 -5.93 14.10 -21.54
N LYS A 15 -4.62 13.95 -21.34
CA LYS A 15 -3.71 15.10 -21.20
C LYS A 15 -2.71 15.09 -22.34
N GLY A 16 -2.94 15.95 -23.33
CA GLY A 16 -2.26 15.86 -24.63
C GLY A 16 -2.53 14.52 -25.30
N THR A 17 -1.49 13.77 -25.66
CA THR A 17 -1.60 12.45 -26.30
C THR A 17 -1.74 11.28 -25.33
N LYS A 18 -1.69 11.53 -24.02
CA LYS A 18 -1.62 10.46 -23.00
C LYS A 18 -2.96 10.25 -22.30
N ILE A 19 -3.32 8.99 -22.16
CA ILE A 19 -4.47 8.56 -21.35
C ILE A 19 -4.06 8.52 -19.87
N ARG A 20 -4.88 9.13 -19.01
CA ARG A 20 -4.71 9.08 -17.55
C ARG A 20 -6.02 8.70 -16.89
N TRP A 21 -5.98 8.05 -15.73
CA TRP A 21 -7.18 7.96 -14.89
C TRP A 21 -7.62 9.36 -14.46
N SER A 22 -8.93 9.56 -14.34
CA SER A 22 -9.47 10.83 -13.87
C SER A 22 -9.19 11.04 -12.40
N ASP A 23 -9.17 12.31 -11.98
CA ASP A 23 -8.96 12.64 -10.58
C ASP A 23 -10.06 12.03 -9.71
N LYS A 24 -11.31 11.96 -10.20
CA LYS A 24 -12.41 11.31 -9.48
C LYS A 24 -12.14 9.82 -9.23
N ALA A 25 -11.72 9.09 -10.27
CA ALA A 25 -11.35 7.68 -10.15
C ALA A 25 -10.17 7.48 -9.18
N PHE A 26 -9.17 8.35 -9.25
CA PHE A 26 -8.01 8.30 -8.37
C PHE A 26 -8.36 8.60 -6.90
N HIS A 27 -9.25 9.56 -6.64
CA HIS A 27 -9.74 9.85 -5.30
C HIS A 27 -10.53 8.67 -4.72
N GLN A 28 -11.37 8.04 -5.53
CA GLN A 28 -12.11 6.84 -5.13
C GLN A 28 -11.14 5.70 -4.80
N PHE A 29 -10.11 5.49 -5.61
CA PHE A 29 -9.06 4.51 -5.33
C PHE A 29 -8.38 4.72 -3.98
N LYS A 30 -7.90 5.95 -3.73
CA LYS A 30 -7.29 6.30 -2.44
C LYS A 30 -8.25 6.07 -1.28
N TRP A 31 -9.53 6.40 -1.45
CA TRP A 31 -10.55 6.21 -0.42
C TRP A 31 -10.81 4.73 -0.11
N ILE A 32 -10.92 3.87 -1.14
CA ILE A 32 -11.12 2.43 -0.96
C ILE A 32 -9.91 1.79 -0.27
N ILE A 33 -8.69 2.10 -0.72
CA ILE A 33 -7.45 1.66 -0.03
C ILE A 33 -7.45 2.17 1.42
N LYS A 34 -7.90 3.40 1.65
CA LYS A 34 -8.01 3.98 2.99
C LYS A 34 -8.93 3.15 3.90
N ARG A 35 -10.02 2.61 3.36
CA ARG A 35 -10.99 1.78 4.06
C ARG A 35 -10.46 0.35 4.28
N LEU A 36 -9.93 -0.29 3.24
CA LEU A 36 -9.40 -1.67 3.29
C LEU A 36 -8.21 -1.82 4.23
N THR A 37 -7.34 -0.82 4.32
CA THR A 37 -6.22 -0.86 5.27
C THR A 37 -6.50 -0.03 6.54
N GLY A 38 -7.78 0.09 6.89
CA GLY A 38 -8.26 0.74 8.10
C GLY A 38 -7.84 -0.02 9.37
N ARG A 39 -7.30 0.70 10.35
CA ARG A 39 -6.82 0.11 11.61
C ARG A 39 -7.92 -0.53 12.46
N SER A 40 -9.16 -0.06 12.32
CA SER A 40 -10.34 -0.50 13.09
C SER A 40 -11.27 -1.40 12.28
N TRP A 41 -10.77 -2.05 11.23
CA TRP A 41 -11.60 -2.96 10.42
C TRP A 41 -11.75 -4.37 11.03
N PHE A 42 -11.05 -4.69 12.13
CA PHE A 42 -11.19 -5.92 12.93
C PHE A 42 -11.23 -7.26 12.17
N VAL A 43 -10.45 -7.38 11.08
CA VAL A 43 -10.28 -8.63 10.31
C VAL A 43 -8.88 -9.22 10.48
N SER A 44 -8.73 -10.52 10.14
CA SER A 44 -7.42 -11.18 10.05
C SER A 44 -6.51 -10.49 9.03
N MET A 45 -5.18 -10.67 9.15
CA MET A 45 -4.25 -9.94 8.26
C MET A 45 -4.28 -10.59 6.90
N GLU A 46 -4.35 -11.92 6.86
CA GLU A 46 -4.50 -12.69 5.64
C GLU A 46 -5.74 -12.24 4.84
N TYR A 47 -6.90 -12.13 5.49
CA TYR A 47 -8.11 -11.65 4.83
C TYR A 47 -7.94 -10.20 4.33
N ARG A 48 -7.31 -9.34 5.13
CA ARG A 48 -6.99 -7.96 4.72
C ARG A 48 -6.08 -7.94 3.49
N MET A 49 -5.00 -8.72 3.46
CA MET A 49 -4.10 -8.80 2.31
C MET A 49 -4.85 -9.33 1.07
N LYS A 50 -5.65 -10.38 1.22
CA LYS A 50 -6.47 -10.94 0.14
C LYS A 50 -7.41 -9.89 -0.47
N LYS A 51 -8.10 -9.11 0.36
CA LYS A 51 -9.01 -8.05 -0.11
C LYS A 51 -8.28 -6.88 -0.75
N ILE A 52 -7.13 -6.47 -0.21
CA ILE A 52 -6.27 -5.46 -0.85
C ILE A 52 -5.82 -5.96 -2.22
N ALA A 53 -5.28 -7.18 -2.29
CA ALA A 53 -4.79 -7.78 -3.52
C ALA A 53 -5.88 -7.93 -4.58
N GLN A 54 -7.09 -8.39 -4.20
CA GLN A 54 -8.25 -8.47 -5.09
C GLN A 54 -8.60 -7.10 -5.67
N TYR A 55 -8.67 -6.07 -4.83
CA TYR A 55 -8.99 -4.72 -5.27
C TYR A 55 -7.91 -4.13 -6.19
N LEU A 56 -6.63 -4.28 -5.81
CA LEU A 56 -5.51 -3.78 -6.61
C LEU A 56 -5.48 -4.44 -7.99
N ARG A 57 -5.64 -5.76 -8.09
CA ARG A 57 -5.71 -6.47 -9.38
C ARG A 57 -6.87 -5.97 -10.23
N GLY A 58 -8.08 -5.88 -9.66
CA GLY A 58 -9.25 -5.41 -10.41
C GLY A 58 -9.10 -3.97 -10.90
N TRP A 59 -8.60 -3.09 -10.04
CA TRP A 59 -8.37 -1.70 -10.40
C TRP A 59 -7.28 -1.56 -11.47
N MET A 60 -6.18 -2.30 -11.34
CA MET A 60 -5.09 -2.30 -12.34
C MET A 60 -5.51 -2.94 -13.67
N ASN A 61 -6.36 -3.97 -13.68
CA ASN A 61 -6.85 -4.55 -14.92
C ASN A 61 -7.68 -3.56 -15.77
N TYR A 62 -8.39 -2.63 -15.12
CA TYR A 62 -9.18 -1.62 -15.81
C TYR A 62 -8.38 -0.32 -16.07
N PHE A 63 -7.80 0.27 -15.02
CA PHE A 63 -7.09 1.54 -15.10
C PHE A 63 -5.62 1.42 -15.50
N GLY A 64 -5.11 0.20 -15.69
CA GLY A 64 -3.72 -0.06 -16.07
C GLY A 64 -3.33 0.44 -17.46
N ILE A 65 -4.30 0.82 -18.31
CA ILE A 65 -4.04 1.47 -19.60
C ILE A 65 -3.47 2.89 -19.42
N SER A 66 -3.67 3.49 -18.23
CA SER A 66 -3.16 4.83 -17.91
C SER A 66 -1.63 4.87 -17.87
N GLU A 67 -1.05 5.72 -18.72
CA GLU A 67 0.40 5.95 -18.80
C GLU A 67 0.95 6.81 -17.64
N TYR A 68 0.13 7.13 -16.64
CA TYR A 68 0.48 8.06 -15.58
C TYR A 68 1.18 7.39 -14.38
N TYR A 69 2.50 7.22 -14.50
CA TYR A 69 3.32 6.54 -13.47
C TYR A 69 3.59 7.35 -12.20
N ARG A 70 3.63 8.70 -12.27
CA ARG A 70 4.11 9.58 -11.17
C ARG A 70 3.55 9.28 -9.77
N PRO A 71 2.23 9.03 -9.57
CA PRO A 71 1.68 8.80 -8.23
C PRO A 71 1.85 7.35 -7.72
N ILE A 72 2.24 6.41 -8.58
CA ILE A 72 2.28 4.97 -8.23
C ILE A 72 3.26 4.67 -7.08
N PRO A 73 4.50 5.20 -7.07
CA PRO A 73 5.42 4.97 -5.96
C PRO A 73 4.84 5.45 -4.62
N GLU A 74 4.20 6.63 -4.59
CA GLU A 74 3.63 7.20 -3.37
C GLU A 74 2.51 6.33 -2.80
N ILE A 75 1.65 5.78 -3.68
CA ILE A 75 0.61 4.82 -3.30
C ILE A 75 1.23 3.60 -2.63
N ASP A 76 2.29 3.03 -3.21
CA ASP A 76 2.98 1.86 -2.66
C ASP A 76 3.63 2.16 -1.32
N HIS A 77 4.23 3.35 -1.15
CA HIS A 77 4.76 3.78 0.14
C HIS A 77 3.66 3.91 1.19
N CYS A 78 2.53 4.53 0.82
CA CYS A 78 1.38 4.71 1.69
C CYS A 78 0.78 3.35 2.09
N LEU A 79 0.59 2.45 1.13
CA LEU A 79 0.04 1.12 1.34
C LEU A 79 0.89 0.31 2.33
N ARG A 80 2.20 0.21 2.07
CA ARG A 80 3.15 -0.48 2.98
C ARG A 80 3.10 0.11 4.38
N ARG A 81 3.11 1.44 4.53
CA ARG A 81 3.04 2.08 5.84
C ARG A 81 1.72 1.80 6.56
N ARG A 82 0.59 1.81 5.86
CA ARG A 82 -0.72 1.50 6.46
C ARG A 82 -0.81 0.03 6.88
N VAL A 83 -0.22 -0.89 6.11
CA VAL A 83 -0.13 -2.30 6.49
C VAL A 83 0.74 -2.48 7.73
N ARG A 84 1.92 -1.82 7.81
CA ARG A 84 2.74 -1.82 9.04
C ARG A 84 1.98 -1.29 10.25
N MET A 85 1.23 -0.21 10.07
CA MET A 85 0.35 0.33 11.11
C MET A 85 -0.69 -0.70 11.59
N CYS A 86 -1.24 -1.49 10.67
CA CYS A 86 -2.20 -2.54 10.99
C CYS A 86 -1.60 -3.64 11.86
N TYR A 87 -0.41 -4.14 11.51
CA TYR A 87 0.33 -5.08 12.36
C TYR A 87 0.67 -4.47 13.72
N TRP A 88 1.14 -3.23 13.74
CA TRP A 88 1.44 -2.52 14.99
C TRP A 88 0.22 -2.40 15.91
N LYS A 89 -0.95 -2.09 15.35
CA LYS A 89 -2.21 -2.00 16.10
C LYS A 89 -2.66 -3.38 16.62
N ARG A 90 -2.44 -4.44 15.85
CA ARG A 90 -2.70 -5.82 16.28
C ARG A 90 -1.84 -6.21 17.47
N TRP A 91 -0.57 -5.79 17.51
CA TRP A 91 0.32 -6.02 18.64
C TRP A 91 -0.01 -5.07 19.79
N ARG A 92 -1.12 -5.35 20.47
CA ARG A 92 -1.65 -4.52 21.56
C ARG A 92 -0.64 -4.39 22.70
N TYR A 93 -0.06 -5.50 23.13
CA TYR A 93 0.81 -5.57 24.30
C TYR A 93 2.29 -5.35 23.95
N VAL A 94 3.01 -4.67 24.84
CA VAL A 94 4.45 -4.39 24.69
C VAL A 94 5.25 -5.67 24.52
N ARG A 95 4.98 -6.70 25.34
CA ARG A 95 5.62 -8.02 25.25
C ARG A 95 5.46 -8.65 23.86
N THR A 96 4.27 -8.53 23.25
CA THR A 96 3.99 -9.04 21.91
C THR A 96 4.74 -8.25 20.83
N ARG A 97 4.84 -6.93 20.96
CA ARG A 97 5.61 -6.08 20.03
C ARG A 97 7.09 -6.46 20.05
N ILE A 98 7.68 -6.56 21.24
CA ILE A 98 9.09 -6.96 21.40
C ILE A 98 9.32 -8.34 20.78
N ARG A 99 8.53 -9.34 21.18
CA ARG A 99 8.66 -10.71 20.66
C ARG A 99 8.60 -10.76 19.14
N ASN A 100 7.64 -10.09 18.52
CA ASN A 100 7.48 -10.12 17.07
C ASN A 100 8.59 -9.34 16.35
N LEU A 101 9.01 -8.18 16.88
CA LEU A 101 10.12 -7.41 16.32
C LEU A 101 11.43 -8.20 16.35
N LEU A 102 11.74 -8.84 17.48
CA LEU A 102 12.91 -9.70 17.62
C LEU A 102 12.84 -10.90 16.67
N LYS A 103 11.66 -11.54 16.55
CA LYS A 103 11.45 -12.67 15.62
C LYS A 103 11.72 -12.27 14.16
N MET A 104 11.48 -11.02 13.78
CA MET A 104 11.78 -10.52 12.42
C MET A 104 13.19 -9.91 12.30
N GLY A 105 14.08 -10.12 13.28
CA GLY A 105 15.47 -9.66 13.19
C GLY A 105 15.71 -8.20 13.59
N THR A 106 14.76 -7.54 14.26
CA THR A 106 15.02 -6.20 14.81
C THR A 106 15.92 -6.31 16.03
N HIS A 107 17.01 -5.53 16.08
CA HIS A 107 17.92 -5.54 17.23
C HIS A 107 17.20 -5.15 18.53
N PRO A 108 17.44 -5.84 19.67
CA PRO A 108 16.78 -5.56 20.95
C PRO A 108 16.83 -4.09 21.37
N ASN A 109 17.98 -3.44 21.19
CA ASN A 109 18.19 -2.02 21.55
C ASN A 109 17.24 -1.07 20.81
N VAL A 110 16.74 -1.45 19.64
CA VAL A 110 15.79 -0.66 18.85
C VAL A 110 14.35 -1.13 19.09
N ALA A 111 14.14 -2.44 19.26
CA ALA A 111 12.83 -3.04 19.45
C ALA A 111 12.20 -2.69 20.81
N ILE A 112 12.98 -2.71 21.89
CA ILE A 112 12.49 -2.50 23.26
C ILE A 112 11.98 -1.06 23.44
N PRO A 113 12.79 0.01 23.22
CA PRO A 113 12.33 1.38 23.43
C PRO A 113 11.13 1.73 22.53
N MET A 114 11.14 1.21 21.29
CA MET A 114 10.04 1.45 20.37
C MET A 114 8.72 0.79 20.83
N SER A 115 8.79 -0.37 21.45
CA SER A 115 7.60 -1.10 21.92
C SER A 115 6.89 -0.38 23.06
N PHE A 116 7.64 0.30 23.94
CA PHE A 116 7.12 1.15 25.03
C PHE A 116 6.67 2.55 24.58
N SER A 117 6.95 2.94 23.33
CA SER A 117 6.61 4.27 22.85
C SER A 117 5.11 4.57 22.96
N ARG A 118 4.79 5.75 23.51
CA ARG A 118 3.42 6.30 23.58
C ARG A 118 2.92 6.87 22.23
N LYS A 119 3.76 6.83 21.19
CA LYS A 119 3.43 7.34 19.86
C LYS A 119 2.30 6.50 19.24
N GLY A 120 1.44 7.18 18.47
CA GLY A 120 0.32 6.52 17.79
C GLY A 120 0.78 5.52 16.70
N PRO A 121 -0.03 4.52 16.33
CA PRO A 121 0.35 3.46 15.38
C PRO A 121 0.87 3.97 14.03
N TRP A 122 0.32 5.07 13.52
CA TRP A 122 0.75 5.67 12.24
C TRP A 122 2.18 6.24 12.31
N LYS A 123 2.56 6.80 13.46
CA LYS A 123 3.92 7.29 13.70
C LYS A 123 4.87 6.11 13.90
N CYS A 124 4.45 5.10 14.67
CA CYS A 124 5.24 3.89 14.90
C CYS A 124 5.53 3.12 13.60
N ALA A 125 4.59 3.05 12.67
CA ALA A 125 4.77 2.39 11.37
C ALA A 125 5.85 3.02 10.46
N ARG A 126 6.35 4.22 10.80
CA ARG A 126 7.43 4.90 10.08
C ARG A 126 8.79 4.76 10.77
N THR A 127 8.84 4.21 12.00
CA THR A 127 10.09 4.17 12.77
C THR A 127 11.02 3.08 12.27
N LEU A 128 12.31 3.24 12.57
CA LEU A 128 13.35 2.30 12.15
C LEU A 128 13.06 0.87 12.59
N ALA A 129 12.61 0.67 13.84
CA ALA A 129 12.26 -0.66 14.37
C ALA A 129 11.24 -1.39 13.47
N THR A 130 10.20 -0.68 13.02
CA THR A 130 9.16 -1.30 12.18
C THR A 130 9.62 -1.48 10.74
N GLN A 131 10.52 -0.65 10.23
CA GLN A 131 11.07 -0.82 8.89
C GLN A 131 12.08 -1.96 8.80
N ILE A 132 12.90 -2.14 9.85
CA ILE A 132 13.84 -3.26 9.98
C ILE A 132 13.08 -4.56 10.18
N GLY A 133 12.11 -4.60 11.11
CA GLY A 133 11.34 -5.82 11.35
C GLY A 133 10.38 -6.15 10.19
N MET A 134 9.52 -5.21 9.81
CA MET A 134 8.57 -5.38 8.70
C MET A 134 9.17 -4.83 7.39
N THR A 135 10.21 -5.49 6.90
CA THR A 135 10.86 -5.12 5.63
C THR A 135 9.88 -5.15 4.46
N ASN A 136 10.24 -4.50 3.34
CA ASN A 136 9.41 -4.56 2.14
C ASN A 136 9.27 -5.99 1.62
N GLN A 137 10.36 -6.77 1.71
CA GLN A 137 10.36 -8.18 1.33
C GLN A 137 9.41 -8.98 2.21
N TRP A 138 9.52 -8.83 3.53
CA TRP A 138 8.61 -9.51 4.46
C TRP A 138 7.14 -9.18 4.18
N LEU A 139 6.81 -7.91 3.88
CA LEU A 139 5.45 -7.54 3.50
C LEU A 139 5.00 -8.22 2.20
N LYS A 140 5.89 -8.37 1.22
CA LYS A 140 5.62 -9.08 -0.04
C LYS A 140 5.36 -10.57 0.23
N ASP A 141 6.16 -11.19 1.09
CA ASP A 141 6.00 -12.60 1.49
C ASP A 141 4.68 -12.83 2.25
N GLN A 142 4.19 -11.81 2.99
CA GLN A 142 2.86 -11.84 3.62
C GLN A 142 1.70 -11.68 2.60
N GLY A 143 2.00 -11.50 1.31
CA GLY A 143 1.01 -11.36 0.24
C GLY A 143 0.62 -9.92 -0.12
N LEU A 144 1.39 -8.92 0.31
CA LEU A 144 1.15 -7.54 -0.11
C LEU A 144 1.66 -7.32 -1.54
N LEU A 145 0.75 -7.11 -2.49
CA LEU A 145 1.10 -6.74 -3.86
C LEU A 145 1.62 -5.30 -3.94
N SER A 146 2.61 -5.10 -4.80
CA SER A 146 3.08 -3.78 -5.21
C SER A 146 2.27 -3.28 -6.41
N VAL A 147 1.71 -2.08 -6.31
CA VAL A 147 1.04 -1.40 -7.42
C VAL A 147 2.03 -1.08 -8.53
N LYS A 148 3.28 -0.76 -8.17
CA LYS A 148 4.36 -0.58 -9.14
C LYS A 148 4.60 -1.84 -9.96
N GLU A 149 4.72 -3.01 -9.32
CA GLU A 149 4.92 -4.28 -10.02
C GLU A 149 3.74 -4.58 -10.97
N LEU A 150 2.50 -4.38 -10.52
CA LEU A 150 1.31 -4.57 -11.35
C LEU A 150 1.31 -3.64 -12.58
N TRP A 151 1.66 -2.37 -12.42
CA TRP A 151 1.70 -1.41 -13.51
C TRP A 151 2.81 -1.74 -14.52
N VAL A 152 4.01 -2.08 -14.03
CA VAL A 152 5.13 -2.47 -14.88
C VAL A 152 4.78 -3.69 -15.72
N ASN A 153 4.12 -4.70 -15.13
CA ASN A 153 3.72 -5.91 -15.85
C ASN A 153 2.71 -5.63 -16.98
N ILE A 154 1.88 -4.59 -16.86
CA ILE A 154 0.89 -4.22 -17.89
C ILE A 154 1.55 -3.44 -19.03
N HIS A 155 2.44 -2.50 -18.72
CA HIS A 155 3.09 -1.66 -19.74
C HIS A 155 4.31 -2.29 -20.39
N TYR A 156 4.99 -3.18 -19.67
CA TYR A 156 6.17 -3.91 -20.13
C TYR A 156 5.94 -5.40 -19.87
N PRO A 157 4.97 -6.02 -20.56
CA PRO A 157 4.77 -7.46 -20.43
C PRO A 157 6.08 -8.12 -20.81
N THR A 158 6.61 -8.96 -19.91
CA THR A 158 7.84 -9.70 -20.16
C THR A 158 7.58 -10.52 -21.41
N THR A 159 8.17 -10.10 -22.53
CA THR A 159 8.05 -10.81 -23.79
C THR A 159 8.81 -12.10 -23.56
N VAL A 160 8.11 -13.17 -23.20
CA VAL A 160 8.68 -14.51 -23.19
C VAL A 160 8.96 -14.79 -24.67
N ARG A 161 10.20 -14.51 -25.08
CA ARG A 161 10.75 -14.99 -26.35
C ARG A 161 11.07 -16.46 -26.22
#